data_AF-A0A061NTE0-F1
#
_entry.id   AF-A0A061NTE0-F1
#
_cell.length_a   1.000
_cell.length_b   1.000
_cell.length_c   1.000
_cell.angle_alpha   90.00
_cell.angle_beta   90.00
_cell.angle_gamma   90.00
#
_symmetry.space_group_name_H-M   'P 1'
#
loop_
_entity.id
_entity.type
_entity.pdbx_description
1 polymer ?
#
loop_
_entity_poly.entity_id
_entity_poly.type
_entity_poly.pdbx_seq_one_letter_code
_entity_poly.pdbx_strand_id
1 'polypeptide(L)' 'MNEAGNLTGSIELPMAVGTIGGATAVHPKAQANLKILQIQSANELAEIIASVGLAQNLTALKALSTEGIQKDI' A
#
# COMPACT_ATOMS: atom_id res chain seq x y z
N MET A 1 16.58 13.44 1.57
CA MET A 1 15.91 14.42 2.43
C MET A 1 15.50 15.59 1.55
N ASN A 2 14.32 16.18 1.76
CA ASN A 2 13.94 17.40 1.07
C ASN A 2 14.69 18.62 1.64
N GLU A 3 14.47 19.80 1.07
CA GLU A 3 15.14 21.05 1.47
C GLU A 3 14.94 21.41 2.95
N ALA A 4 13.87 20.92 3.57
CA ALA A 4 13.58 21.08 4.99
C ALA A 4 14.17 19.97 5.89
N GLY A 5 14.98 19.06 5.35
CA GLY A 5 15.59 17.95 6.10
C GLY A 5 14.66 16.75 6.36
N ASN A 6 13.48 16.71 5.77
CA ASN A 6 12.54 15.60 5.99
C ASN A 6 12.91 14.38 5.14
N LEU A 7 12.68 13.18 5.67
CA LEU A 7 12.82 11.92 4.92
C LEU A 7 11.82 11.88 3.75
N THR A 8 12.30 11.44 2.60
CA THR A 8 11.52 11.33 1.35
C THR A 8 11.62 9.90 0.83
N GLY A 9 10.48 9.30 0.48
CA GLY A 9 10.41 7.98 -0.14
C GLY A 9 9.52 8.00 -1.37
N SER A 10 9.84 7.17 -2.36
CA SER A 10 9.09 7.01 -3.60
C SER A 10 9.05 5.54 -3.98
N ILE A 11 7.99 5.14 -4.69
CA ILE A 11 7.84 3.78 -5.21
C ILE A 11 7.26 3.85 -6.62
N GLU A 12 7.80 3.04 -7.53
CA GLU A 12 7.30 2.87 -8.88
C GLU A 12 7.26 1.37 -9.18
N LEU A 13 6.11 0.86 -9.59
CA LEU A 13 5.88 -0.56 -9.83
C LEU A 13 4.85 -0.72 -10.96
N PRO A 14 5.00 -1.73 -11.83
CA PRO A 14 3.92 -2.12 -12.73
C PRO A 14 2.76 -2.69 -11.89
N MET A 15 1.56 -2.12 -12.04
CA MET A 15 0.40 -2.48 -11.22
C MET A 15 -0.80 -2.83 -12.10
N ALA A 16 -0.90 -4.11 -12.45
CA ALA A 16 -2.05 -4.64 -13.18
C ALA A 16 -3.16 -5.06 -12.22
N VAL A 17 -3.97 -4.09 -11.79
CA VAL A 17 -5.14 -4.31 -10.93
C VAL A 17 -6.44 -3.98 -11.65
N GLY A 18 -7.54 -4.60 -11.21
CA GLY A 18 -8.86 -4.39 -11.79
C GLY A 18 -9.92 -4.24 -10.71
N THR A 19 -10.85 -3.31 -10.91
CA THR A 19 -12.00 -3.06 -10.04
C THR A 19 -13.28 -3.72 -10.55
N ILE A 20 -13.24 -4.29 -11.76
CA ILE A 20 -14.37 -4.92 -12.45
C ILE A 20 -13.97 -6.32 -12.92
N GLY A 21 -14.83 -7.31 -12.69
CA GLY A 21 -14.67 -8.68 -13.20
C GLY A 21 -13.91 -9.62 -12.25
N GLY A 22 -13.79 -10.90 -12.64
CA GLY A 22 -13.07 -11.91 -11.86
C GLY A 22 -13.53 -11.99 -10.39
N ALA A 23 -12.58 -12.11 -9.46
CA ALA A 23 -12.86 -12.22 -8.03
C ALA A 23 -13.53 -10.97 -7.44
N THR A 24 -13.27 -9.77 -7.97
CA THR A 24 -13.90 -8.53 -7.49
C THR A 24 -15.39 -8.47 -7.86
N ALA A 25 -15.82 -9.22 -8.89
CA ALA A 25 -17.23 -9.35 -9.26
C ALA A 25 -17.99 -10.43 -8.50
N VAL A 26 -17.33 -11.48 -8.00
CA VAL A 26 -18.01 -12.66 -7.42
C VAL A 26 -17.75 -12.87 -5.92
N HIS A 27 -16.64 -12.37 -5.38
CA HIS A 27 -16.26 -12.62 -3.99
C HIS A 27 -16.87 -11.55 -3.06
N PRO A 28 -17.75 -11.91 -2.11
CA PRO A 28 -18.46 -10.93 -1.28
C PRO A 28 -17.54 -9.99 -0.49
N LYS A 29 -16.44 -10.51 0.06
CA LYS A 29 -15.47 -9.66 0.77
C LYS A 29 -14.71 -8.70 -0.16
N ALA A 30 -14.44 -9.09 -1.41
CA ALA A 30 -13.73 -8.21 -2.34
C ALA A 30 -14.62 -7.03 -2.73
N GLN A 31 -15.90 -7.29 -2.99
CA GLN A 31 -16.91 -6.23 -3.21
C GLN A 31 -17.07 -5.32 -2.00
N ALA A 32 -17.13 -5.88 -0.78
CA ALA A 32 -17.24 -5.09 0.45
C ALA A 32 -16.02 -4.19 0.65
N ASN A 33 -14.81 -4.71 0.42
CA ASN A 33 -13.58 -3.93 0.53
C ASN A 33 -13.53 -2.79 -0.49
N LEU A 34 -13.94 -3.02 -1.74
CA LEU A 34 -14.02 -1.96 -2.76
C LEU A 34 -15.03 -0.86 -2.37
N LYS A 35 -16.17 -1.24 -1.75
CA LYS A 35 -17.14 -0.28 -1.22
C LYS A 35 -16.59 0.54 -0.06
N ILE A 36 -15.79 -0.07 0.81
CA ILE A 36 -15.11 0.62 1.92
C ILE A 36 -14.09 1.62 1.39
N LEU A 37 -13.33 1.24 0.35
CA LEU A 37 -12.30 2.08 -0.23
C LEU A 37 -12.85 3.28 -1.02
N GLN A 38 -14.12 3.24 -1.45
CA GLN A 38 -14.82 4.31 -2.17
C GLN A 38 -14.08 4.84 -3.41
N ILE A 39 -13.30 3.98 -4.05
CA ILE A 39 -12.52 4.32 -5.25
C ILE A 39 -13.40 4.35 -6.51
N GLN A 40 -13.01 5.19 -7.47
CA GLN A 40 -13.71 5.36 -8.73
C GLN A 40 -12.99 4.69 -9.91
N SER A 41 -11.72 4.33 -9.75
CA SER A 41 -10.92 3.74 -10.83
C SER A 41 -9.94 2.68 -10.36
N ALA A 42 -9.49 1.83 -11.30
CA ALA A 42 -8.41 0.87 -11.03
C ALA A 42 -7.06 1.57 -10.76
N ASN A 43 -6.86 2.78 -11.29
CA ASN A 43 -5.66 3.57 -11.02
C ASN A 43 -5.63 4.05 -9.57
N GLU A 44 -6.76 4.49 -9.01
CA GLU A 44 -6.85 4.83 -7.58
C GLU A 44 -6.54 3.61 -6.70
N LEU A 45 -7.02 2.42 -7.08
CA LEU A 45 -6.65 1.19 -6.37
C LEU A 45 -5.13 0.94 -6.44
N ALA A 46 -4.52 1.12 -7.61
CA ALA A 46 -3.09 0.95 -7.81
C ALA A 46 -2.28 1.92 -6.94
N GLU A 47 -2.68 3.19 -6.88
CA GLU A 47 -2.04 4.24 -6.07
C GLU A 47 -2.16 3.94 -4.57
N ILE A 48 -3.32 3.47 -4.11
CA ILE A 48 -3.51 3.06 -2.72
C ILE A 48 -2.59 1.87 -2.40
N ILE A 49 -2.53 0.85 -3.25
CA ILE A 49 -1.66 -0.31 -3.07
C ILE A 49 -0.19 0.13 -3.00
N ALA A 50 0.25 0.98 -3.94
CA ALA A 50 1.61 1.51 -3.96
C ALA A 50 1.94 2.31 -2.70
N SER A 51 1.02 3.17 -2.25
CA SER A 51 1.16 3.96 -1.02
C SER A 51 1.29 3.09 0.21
N VAL A 52 0.44 2.05 0.33
CA VAL A 52 0.52 1.07 1.43
C VAL A 52 1.84 0.29 1.38
N GLY A 53 2.29 -0.12 0.19
CA GLY A 53 3.57 -0.80 0.00
C GLY A 53 4.76 0.07 0.42
N LEU A 54 4.74 1.36 0.07
CA LEU A 54 5.77 2.31 0.51
C LEU A 54 5.76 2.51 2.03
N ALA A 55 4.58 2.61 2.64
CA ALA A 55 4.44 2.70 4.10
C ALA A 55 4.95 1.44 4.82
N GLN A 56 4.66 0.26 4.28
CA GLN A 56 5.20 -1.01 4.78
C GLN A 56 6.73 -1.06 4.66
N ASN A 57 7.28 -0.65 3.52
CA ASN A 57 8.73 -0.58 3.32
C ASN A 57 9.39 0.38 4.33
N LEU A 58 8.84 1.58 4.52
CA LEU A 58 9.31 2.53 5.52
C LEU A 58 9.29 1.93 6.94
N THR A 59 8.20 1.24 7.30
CA THR A 59 8.06 0.61 8.62
C THR A 59 9.11 -0.49 8.81
N ALA A 60 9.36 -1.31 7.80
CA ALA A 60 10.38 -2.35 7.83
C ALA A 60 11.79 -1.77 7.97
N LEU A 61 12.13 -0.73 7.18
CA LEU A 61 13.40 -0.02 7.28
C LEU A 61 13.58 0.59 8.67
N LYS A 62 12.52 1.21 9.21
CA LYS A 62 12.53 1.77 10.57
C LYS A 62 12.84 0.68 11.59
N ALA A 63 12.11 -0.43 11.58
CA ALA A 63 12.32 -1.54 12.51
C ALA A 63 13.75 -2.10 12.47
N LEU A 64 14.30 -2.28 11.27
CA LEU A 64 15.68 -2.74 11.07
C LEU A 64 16.72 -1.70 11.54
N SER A 65 16.41 -0.41 11.42
CA SER A 65 17.34 0.67 11.78
C SER A 65 17.36 1.04 13.26
N THR A 66 16.34 0.65 14.05
CA THR A 66 16.22 1.06 15.46
C THR A 66 16.47 -0.08 16.44
N GLU A 67 15.50 -0.99 16.61
CA GLU A 67 15.49 -2.03 17.68
C GLU A 67 15.78 -3.44 17.13
N GLY A 68 15.71 -3.63 15.81
CA GLY A 68 15.57 -4.95 15.19
C GLY A 68 14.11 -5.41 15.12
N ILE A 69 13.82 -6.45 14.33
CA ILE A 69 12.46 -7.02 14.20
C ILE A 69 12.05 -7.79 15.47
N GLN A 70 13.03 -8.32 16.20
CA GLN A 70 12.82 -9.03 17.45
C GLN A 70 12.68 -8.02 18.59
N LYS A 71 11.46 -7.83 19.09
CA LYS A 71 11.28 -7.36 20.47
C LYS A 71 11.45 -8.58 21.37
N ASP A 72 12.44 -8.55 22.26
CA ASP A 72 12.64 -9.61 23.25
C ASP A 72 11.32 -9.85 24.02
N ILE A 73 11.00 -11.13 24.18
CA ILE A 73 9.85 -11.67 24.92
C ILE A 73 10.04 -11.40 26.41
#